data_AF-B9XQZ8-F1
#
_entry.id   AF-B9XQZ8-F1
#
_cell.length_a   1.000
_cell.length_b   1.000
_cell.length_c   1.000
_cell.angle_alpha   90.00
_cell.angle_beta   90.00
_cell.angle_gamma   90.00
#
_symmetry.space_group_name_H-M   'P 1'
#
loop_
_entity.id
_entity.type
_entity.pdbx_description
1 polymer ?
#
loop_
_entity_poly.entity_id
_entity_poly.type
_entity_poly.pdbx_seq_one_letter_code
_entity_poly.pdbx_strand_id
1 'polypeptide(L)'
;LYGDFRDRVHPLAVLEMRFLVFKKAGRNRGDVVFQKTYFRRIPLKARTAAATVAGWNEALQEIMKEFTADLTASDQWRNVH
;
A
#
# COMPACT_ATOMS: atom_id res chain seq x y z
N LEU A 1 1.65 6.48 7.79
CA LEU A 1 1.90 7.49 6.73
C LEU A 1 2.46 8.75 7.36
N TYR A 2 3.42 9.42 6.73
CA TYR A 2 3.98 10.70 7.19
C TYR A 2 4.66 11.45 6.03
N GLY A 3 4.93 12.75 6.21
CA GLY A 3 5.83 13.51 5.35
C GLY A 3 7.23 13.55 5.97
N ASP A 4 8.24 13.09 5.25
CA ASP A 4 9.65 13.12 5.64
C ASP A 4 10.29 14.42 5.15
N PHE A 5 10.49 15.37 6.06
CA PHE A 5 11.04 16.70 5.76
C PHE A 5 12.47 16.90 6.28
N ARG A 6 13.11 15.80 6.72
CA ARG A 6 14.46 15.82 7.30
C ARG A 6 15.51 16.27 6.29
N ASP A 7 15.40 15.82 5.04
CA ASP A 7 16.11 16.44 3.92
C ASP A 7 15.40 17.77 3.57
N ARG A 8 16.17 18.86 3.61
CA ARG A 8 15.66 20.20 3.30
C ARG A 8 15.38 20.36 1.80
N VAL A 9 16.11 19.64 0.96
CA VAL A 9 16.09 19.72 -0.51
C VAL A 9 15.12 18.70 -1.09
N HIS A 10 15.06 17.48 -0.54
CA HIS A 10 14.24 16.38 -1.07
C HIS A 10 13.23 15.86 -0.04
N PRO A 11 12.16 16.63 0.26
CA PRO A 11 11.09 16.13 1.10
C PRO A 11 10.35 14.95 0.43
N LEU A 12 9.82 14.01 1.23
CA LEU A 12 9.14 12.81 0.74
C LEU A 12 7.77 12.61 1.41
N ALA A 13 6.78 12.10 0.68
CA ALA A 13 5.61 11.47 1.25
C ALA A 13 5.89 9.97 1.42
N VAL A 14 5.73 9.47 2.64
CA VAL A 14 5.97 8.08 2.99
C VAL A 14 4.67 7.40 3.38
N LEU A 15 4.36 6.29 2.72
CA LEU A 15 3.21 5.44 3.00
C LEU A 15 3.68 3.99 3.19
N GLU A 16 3.26 3.40 4.31
CA GLU A 16 3.42 1.98 4.61
C GLU A 16 2.04 1.42 4.94
N MET A 17 1.69 0.28 4.34
CA MET A 17 0.41 -0.39 4.54
C MET A 17 0.60 -1.89 4.60
N ARG A 18 -0.07 -2.55 5.55
CA ARG A 18 -0.13 -4.01 5.63
C ARG A 18 -1.50 -4.49 5.16
N PHE A 19 -1.51 -5.37 4.17
CA PHE A 19 -2.71 -6.03 3.69
C PHE A 19 -2.79 -7.44 4.26
N LEU A 20 -3.97 -7.82 4.74
CA LEU A 20 -4.34 -9.18 5.11
C LEU A 20 -5.60 -9.55 4.34
N VAL A 21 -5.55 -10.65 3.59
CA VAL A 21 -6.72 -11.22 2.91
C VAL A 21 -7.06 -12.54 3.55
N PHE A 22 -8.34 -12.70 3.85
CA PHE A 22 -8.88 -13.88 4.50
C PHE A 22 -9.71 -14.67 3.50
N LYS A 23 -9.59 -16.00 3.53
CA LYS A 23 -10.57 -16.86 2.85
C LYS A 23 -11.91 -16.68 3.54
N LYS A 24 -13.00 -16.59 2.78
CA LYS A 24 -14.34 -16.53 3.38
C LYS A 24 -14.62 -17.85 4.10
N ALA A 25 -14.81 -17.79 5.42
CA ALA A 25 -15.32 -18.89 6.22
C ALA A 25 -16.60 -18.41 6.92
N GLY A 26 -17.64 -19.24 6.97
CA GLY A 26 -19.00 -18.87 7.39
C GLY A 26 -19.09 -18.00 8.67
N ARG A 27 -19.15 -18.62 9.86
CA ARG A 27 -19.27 -17.90 11.15
C ARG A 27 -17.93 -17.59 11.83
N ASN A 28 -16.82 -18.08 11.30
CA ASN A 28 -15.48 -17.86 11.87
C ASN A 28 -14.68 -16.89 10.99
N ARG A 29 -13.71 -16.18 11.59
CA ARG A 29 -12.66 -15.52 10.80
C ARG A 29 -11.92 -16.62 10.03
N GLY A 30 -12.01 -16.60 8.70
CA GLY A 30 -11.33 -17.60 7.87
C GLY A 30 -9.83 -17.39 7.86
N ASP A 31 -9.10 -18.33 7.27
CA ASP A 31 -7.64 -18.33 7.28
C ASP A 31 -7.06 -17.16 6.46
N VAL A 32 -5.93 -16.60 6.92
CA VAL A 32 -5.17 -15.61 6.16
C VAL A 32 -4.52 -16.32 4.97
N VAL A 33 -4.94 -15.96 3.76
CA VAL A 33 -4.41 -16.50 2.49
C VAL A 33 -3.40 -15.58 1.83
N PHE A 34 -3.38 -14.30 2.24
CA PHE A 34 -2.39 -13.36 1.77
C PHE A 34 -2.04 -12.37 2.87
N GLN A 35 -0.75 -12.14 3.08
CA GLN A 35 -0.26 -11.09 3.95
C GLN A 35 1.00 -10.49 3.34
N LYS A 36 0.98 -9.17 3.10
CA LYS A 36 2.16 -8.43 2.64
C LYS A 36 2.13 -7.00 3.15
N THR A 37 3.30 -6.47 3.50
CA THR A 37 3.49 -5.05 3.81
C THR A 37 4.06 -4.37 2.57
N TYR A 38 3.45 -3.27 2.16
CA TYR A 38 3.89 -2.43 1.06
C TYR A 38 4.39 -1.10 1.59
N PHE A 39 5.40 -0.57 0.93
CA PHE A 39 6.06 0.67 1.29
C PHE A 39 6.37 1.48 0.05
N ARG A 40 6.12 2.79 0.11
CA ARG A 40 6.44 3.76 -0.94
C ARG A 40 6.95 5.08 -0.36
N ARG A 41 7.87 5.70 -1.09
CA ARG A 41 8.42 7.04 -0.85
C ARG A 41 8.25 7.84 -2.13
N ILE A 42 7.45 8.89 -2.09
CA ILE A 42 7.19 9.76 -3.24
C ILE A 42 7.87 11.12 -3.01
N PRO A 43 8.80 11.54 -3.87
CA PRO A 43 9.38 12.89 -3.82
C PRO A 43 8.31 13.98 -3.87
N LEU A 44 8.38 14.93 -2.94
CA LEU A 44 7.45 16.06 -2.89
C LEU A 44 8.01 17.25 -3.66
N LYS A 45 7.17 17.84 -4.50
CA LYS A 45 7.49 19.05 -5.27
C LYS A 45 7.49 20.33 -4.42
N ALA A 46 6.87 20.28 -3.24
CA ALA A 46 6.80 21.41 -2.32
C ALA A 46 6.73 20.92 -0.86
N ARG A 47 7.21 21.76 0.07
CA ARG A 47 7.20 21.49 1.51
C ARG A 47 5.87 21.90 2.17
N THR A 48 4.75 21.43 1.62
CA THR A 48 3.41 21.81 2.10
C THR A 48 2.58 20.57 2.43
N ALA A 49 1.58 20.74 3.31
CA ALA A 49 0.66 19.66 3.65
C ALA A 49 -0.09 19.14 2.41
N ALA A 50 -0.51 20.04 1.51
CA ALA A 50 -1.18 19.66 0.27
C ALA A 50 -0.30 18.78 -0.64
N ALA A 51 0.99 19.12 -0.77
CA ALA A 51 1.94 18.29 -1.50
C ALA A 51 2.11 16.91 -0.85
N THR A 52 2.18 16.83 0.48
CA THR A 52 2.26 15.55 1.19
C THR A 52 1.05 14.66 0.92
N VAL A 53 -0.17 15.21 0.98
CA VAL A 53 -1.40 14.47 0.69
C VAL A 53 -1.41 13.99 -0.77
N ALA A 54 -1.01 14.83 -1.72
CA ALA A 54 -0.88 14.42 -3.12
C ALA A 54 0.12 13.26 -3.27
N GLY A 55 1.28 13.31 -2.61
CA GLY A 55 2.26 12.23 -2.61
C GLY A 55 1.75 10.94 -1.96
N TRP A 56 0.90 11.01 -0.91
CA TRP A 56 0.26 9.81 -0.37
C TRP A 56 -0.78 9.22 -1.33
N ASN A 57 -1.52 10.05 -2.07
CA ASN A 57 -2.46 9.57 -3.08
C ASN A 57 -1.73 8.81 -4.20
N GLU A 58 -0.59 9.34 -4.66
CA GLU A 58 0.28 8.66 -5.63
C GLU A 58 0.84 7.35 -5.07
N ALA A 59 1.39 7.38 -3.85
CA ALA A 59 1.88 6.18 -3.17
C ALA A 59 0.80 5.10 -3.04
N LEU A 60 -0.43 5.50 -2.71
CA LEU A 60 -1.56 4.57 -2.59
C LEU A 60 -1.90 3.94 -3.95
N GLN A 61 -1.94 4.72 -5.02
CA GLN A 61 -2.19 4.18 -6.36
C GLN A 61 -1.14 3.14 -6.77
N GLU A 62 0.14 3.41 -6.50
CA GLU A 62 1.21 2.45 -6.77
C GLU A 62 1.11 1.18 -5.91
N ILE A 63 0.81 1.33 -4.61
CA ILE A 63 0.63 0.20 -3.70
C ILE A 63 -0.55 -0.66 -4.13
N MET A 64 -1.67 -0.04 -4.52
CA MET A 64 -2.84 -0.79 -5.00
C MET A 64 -2.54 -1.54 -6.30
N LYS A 65 -1.78 -0.93 -7.22
CA LYS A 65 -1.34 -1.61 -8.45
C LYS A 65 -0.45 -2.81 -8.14
N GLU A 66 0.52 -2.68 -7.23
CA GLU A 66 1.38 -3.80 -6.80
C GLU A 66 0.54 -4.89 -6.11
N PHE A 67 -0.36 -4.49 -5.21
CA PHE A 67 -1.23 -5.41 -4.49
C PHE A 67 -2.13 -6.23 -5.41
N THR A 68 -2.79 -5.61 -6.40
CA THR A 68 -3.62 -6.33 -7.36
C THR A 68 -2.79 -7.29 -8.24
N ALA A 69 -1.58 -6.88 -8.63
CA ALA A 69 -0.67 -7.76 -9.37
C ALA A 69 -0.25 -8.98 -8.52
N ASP A 70 0.11 -8.76 -7.26
CA ASP A 70 0.50 -9.82 -6.33
C ASP A 70 -0.65 -10.79 -6.04
N LEU A 71 -1.88 -10.28 -5.86
CA LEU A 71 -3.05 -11.14 -5.69
C LEU A 71 -3.29 -12.02 -6.92
N THR A 72 -3.15 -11.46 -8.13
CA THR A 72 -3.35 -12.21 -9.38
C THR A 72 -2.27 -13.26 -9.60
N ALA A 73 -1.03 -12.95 -9.21
CA ALA A 73 0.10 -13.87 -9.30
C ALA A 73 0.07 -14.96 -8.22
N SER A 74 -0.59 -14.71 -7.09
CA SER A 74 -0.76 -15.71 -6.04
C SER A 74 -1.69 -16.83 -6.52
N ASP A 75 -1.13 -18.03 -6.69
CA ASP A 75 -1.81 -19.24 -7.19
C ASP A 75 -3.06 -19.64 -6.35
N GLN A 76 -3.16 -19.07 -5.15
CA GLN A 76 -4.29 -19.25 -4.24
C GLN A 76 -5.57 -18.51 -4.67
N TRP A 77 -5.51 -17.50 -5.56
CA TRP A 77 -6.70 -16.84 -6.13
C TRP A 77 -7.33 -17.64 -7.29
N ARG A 78 -6.52 -18.40 -8.03
CA ARG A 78 -6.97 -19.18 -9.21
C ARG A 78 -7.87 -20.37 -8.85
N ASN A 79 -7.81 -20.86 -7.61
CA ASN A 79 -8.57 -22.02 -7.14
C ASN A 79 -9.88 -21.65 -6.38
N VAL A 80 -10.32 -20.40 -6.45
CA VAL A 80 -11.52 -19.89 -5.72
C VAL A 80 -12.64 -19.45 -6.67
N HIS A 81 -12.46 -19.60 -7.99
CA HIS A 81 -13.51 -19.41 -9.00
C HIS A 81 -13.85 -20.73 -9.66
#